data_AF-A0AA40GF99-F1
#
_entry.id   AF-A0AA40GF99-F1
#
_cell.length_a   1.000
_cell.length_b   1.000
_cell.length_c   1.000
_cell.angle_alpha   90.00
_cell.angle_beta   90.00
_cell.angle_gamma   90.00
#
_symmetry.space_group_name_H-M   'P 1'
#
loop_
_entity.id
_entity.type
_entity.pdbx_description
1 polymer ?
#
loop_
_entity_poly.entity_id
_entity_poly.type
_entity_poly.pdbx_seq_one_letter_code
_entity_poly.pdbx_strand_id
1 'polypeptide(L)'
;MAAHHMLDIVDPLNPSYTVVQFRNTAAPIINDLLARRKLPIIVGGTNYYIESVLWEILIDKDRQPMDEVDDVTRSKRMKLELDRSTTRSNEELYQELTRVDPEMAKTFHPNNRRKIIR
;
A
#
# COMPACT_ATOMS: atom_id res chain seq x y z
N MET A 1 -10.01 -6.46 -27.52
CA MET A 1 -10.55 -5.50 -26.54
C MET A 1 -10.54 -6.16 -25.17
N ALA A 2 -10.09 -5.46 -24.13
CA ALA A 2 -10.13 -5.97 -22.76
C ALA A 2 -11.47 -5.60 -22.11
N ALA A 3 -12.04 -6.51 -21.33
CA ALA A 3 -13.25 -6.23 -20.56
C ALA A 3 -12.88 -5.36 -19.36
N HIS A 4 -13.54 -4.21 -19.23
CA HIS A 4 -13.40 -3.35 -18.07
C HIS A 4 -14.53 -3.64 -17.09
N HIS A 5 -14.18 -3.67 -15.81
CA HIS A 5 -15.09 -3.90 -14.70
C HIS A 5 -15.13 -2.65 -13.81
N MET A 6 -16.11 -2.53 -12.92
CA MET A 6 -16.22 -1.42 -11.94
C MET A 6 -16.42 -0.03 -12.57
N LEU A 7 -16.96 0.06 -13.78
CA LEU A 7 -17.34 1.32 -14.43
C LEU A 7 -18.86 1.46 -14.43
N ASP A 8 -19.36 2.66 -14.11
CA ASP A 8 -20.80 2.98 -14.10
C ASP A 8 -21.64 2.08 -13.17
N ILE A 9 -21.07 1.73 -12.01
CA ILE A 9 -21.70 0.82 -11.02
C ILE A 9 -22.28 1.55 -9.80
N VAL A 10 -22.09 2.87 -9.69
CA VAL A 10 -22.56 3.68 -8.55
C VAL A 10 -23.47 4.78 -9.07
N ASP A 11 -24.67 4.88 -8.50
CA ASP A 11 -25.57 5.99 -8.74
C ASP A 11 -24.95 7.29 -8.20
N PRO A 12 -24.81 8.36 -9.02
CA PRO A 12 -24.37 9.67 -8.55
C PRO A 12 -25.23 10.27 -7.42
N LEU A 13 -26.49 9.86 -7.31
CA LEU A 13 -27.40 10.28 -6.23
C LEU A 13 -27.11 9.57 -4.90
N ASN A 14 -26.29 8.51 -4.92
CA ASN A 14 -25.87 7.84 -3.70
C ASN A 14 -24.79 8.68 -3.00
N PRO A 15 -25.02 9.13 -1.75
CA PRO A 15 -24.12 10.06 -1.07
C PRO A 15 -22.76 9.46 -0.71
N SER A 16 -22.58 8.13 -0.74
CA SER A 16 -21.31 7.52 -0.38
C SER A 16 -21.06 6.19 -1.08
N TYR A 17 -19.86 6.04 -1.63
CA TYR A 17 -19.29 4.75 -2.01
C TYR A 17 -18.06 4.48 -1.14
N THR A 18 -18.12 3.41 -0.36
CA THR A 18 -17.13 3.08 0.66
C THR A 18 -16.10 2.08 0.13
N VAL A 19 -14.94 2.06 0.77
CA VAL A 19 -13.88 1.07 0.47
C VAL A 19 -14.36 -0.37 0.66
N VAL A 20 -15.25 -0.60 1.64
CA VAL A 20 -15.83 -1.93 1.92
C VAL A 20 -16.71 -2.37 0.76
N GLN A 21 -17.54 -1.45 0.22
CA GLN A 21 -18.36 -1.72 -0.96
C GLN A 21 -17.47 -2.01 -2.19
N PHE A 22 -16.39 -1.25 -2.38
CA PHE A 22 -15.43 -1.51 -3.45
C PHE A 22 -14.82 -2.91 -3.34
N ARG A 23 -14.27 -3.29 -2.18
CA ARG A 23 -13.70 -4.61 -1.94
C ARG A 23 -14.71 -5.72 -2.22
N ASN A 24 -15.90 -5.61 -1.62
CA ASN A 24 -16.94 -6.64 -1.74
C ASN A 24 -17.45 -6.82 -3.18
N THR A 25 -17.37 -5.77 -3.99
CA THR A 25 -17.74 -5.83 -5.41
C THR A 25 -16.58 -6.32 -6.28
N ALA A 26 -15.34 -5.90 -6.00
CA ALA A 26 -14.16 -6.24 -6.80
C ALA A 26 -13.69 -7.68 -6.57
N ALA A 27 -13.70 -8.19 -5.32
CA ALA A 27 -13.16 -9.51 -4.99
C ALA A 27 -13.85 -10.67 -5.74
N PRO A 28 -15.19 -10.72 -5.85
CA PRO A 28 -15.86 -11.74 -6.66
C PRO A 28 -15.47 -11.69 -8.14
N ILE A 29 -15.29 -10.49 -8.71
CA ILE A 29 -14.89 -10.30 -10.11
C ILE A 29 -13.48 -10.83 -10.35
N ILE A 30 -12.56 -10.52 -9.43
CA ILE A 30 -11.17 -11.01 -9.47
C ILE A 30 -11.16 -12.54 -9.41
N ASN A 31 -11.92 -13.14 -8.47
CA ASN A 31 -12.00 -14.59 -8.33
C ASN A 31 -12.59 -15.27 -9.58
N ASP A 32 -13.62 -14.69 -10.18
CA ASP A 32 -14.19 -15.19 -11.44
C ASP A 32 -13.22 -15.08 -12.62
N LEU A 33 -12.46 -13.98 -12.73
CA LEU A 33 -11.42 -13.85 -13.76
C LEU A 33 -10.32 -14.91 -13.58
N LEU A 34 -9.85 -15.10 -12.35
CA LEU A 34 -8.85 -16.12 -12.03
C LEU A 34 -9.36 -17.54 -12.32
N ALA A 35 -10.61 -17.85 -11.96
CA ALA A 35 -11.25 -19.13 -12.26
C ALA A 35 -11.34 -19.40 -13.78
N ARG A 36 -11.53 -18.34 -14.57
CA ARG A 36 -11.51 -18.39 -16.05
C ARG A 36 -10.10 -18.34 -16.65
N ARG A 37 -9.05 -18.49 -15.83
CA ARG A 37 -7.62 -18.41 -16.22
C ARG A 37 -7.26 -17.08 -16.91
N LYS A 38 -7.89 -15.98 -16.50
CA LYS A 38 -7.56 -14.62 -16.94
C LYS A 38 -6.79 -13.90 -15.84
N LEU A 39 -5.80 -13.10 -16.22
CA LEU A 39 -5.05 -12.26 -15.28
C LEU A 39 -5.85 -10.98 -14.99
N PRO A 40 -6.34 -10.78 -13.75
CA PRO A 40 -6.96 -9.51 -13.36
C PRO A 40 -5.91 -8.40 -13.28
N ILE A 41 -6.22 -7.23 -13.84
CA ILE A 41 -5.38 -6.04 -13.79
C ILE A 41 -6.22 -4.92 -13.17
N ILE A 42 -5.79 -4.42 -12.02
CA ILE A 42 -6.40 -3.27 -11.35
C ILE A 42 -5.66 -2.02 -11.82
N VAL A 43 -6.40 -1.02 -12.27
CA VAL A 43 -5.86 0.24 -12.83
C VAL A 43 -6.47 1.43 -12.10
N GLY A 44 -5.63 2.37 -11.68
CA GLY A 44 -6.07 3.58 -10.95
C GLY A 44 -6.39 3.33 -9.48
N GLY A 45 -7.29 4.16 -8.93
CA GLY A 45 -7.67 4.14 -7.51
C GLY A 45 -6.69 4.88 -6.60
N THR A 46 -7.06 5.01 -5.33
CA THR A 46 -6.13 5.42 -4.26
C THR A 46 -5.50 4.16 -3.64
N ASN A 47 -4.31 4.29 -3.04
CA ASN A 47 -3.67 3.17 -2.35
C ASN A 47 -4.62 2.48 -1.37
N TYR A 48 -5.41 3.26 -0.65
CA TYR A 48 -6.40 2.75 0.31
C TYR A 48 -7.38 1.74 -0.30
N TYR A 49 -7.90 2.01 -1.51
CA TYR A 49 -8.82 1.09 -2.19
C TYR A 49 -8.10 -0.16 -2.70
N ILE A 50 -6.87 -0.01 -3.20
CA ILE A 50 -6.05 -1.14 -3.66
C ILE A 50 -5.69 -2.06 -2.48
N GLU A 51 -5.25 -1.47 -1.37
CA GLU A 51 -4.89 -2.20 -0.16
C GLU A 51 -6.07 -2.99 0.40
N SER A 52 -7.27 -2.45 0.35
CA SER A 52 -8.48 -3.16 0.81
C SER A 52 -8.75 -4.48 0.08
N VAL A 53 -8.28 -4.61 -1.16
CA VAL A 53 -8.43 -5.83 -1.97
C VAL A 53 -7.24 -6.77 -1.78
N LEU A 54 -6.05 -6.24 -1.55
CA LEU A 54 -4.83 -7.03 -1.36
C LEU A 54 -4.75 -7.67 0.03
N TRP A 55 -5.26 -6.99 1.07
CA TRP A 55 -5.11 -7.40 2.46
C TRP A 55 -6.46 -7.70 3.09
N GLU A 56 -6.74 -8.97 3.37
CA GLU A 56 -8.00 -9.38 4.01
C GLU A 56 -8.19 -8.81 5.44
N ILE A 57 -7.07 -8.48 6.10
CA ILE A 57 -6.98 -8.10 7.53
C ILE A 57 -7.35 -6.63 7.80
N LEU A 58 -7.44 -5.77 6.78
CA LEU A 58 -7.64 -4.33 6.98
C LEU A 58 -9.08 -3.94 7.38
N ILE A 59 -10.04 -4.86 7.30
CA ILE A 59 -11.46 -4.57 7.54
C ILE A 59 -12.10 -5.72 8.33
N ASP A 60 -11.49 -6.12 9.44
CA ASP A 60 -12.24 -6.83 10.49
C ASP A 60 -13.17 -5.82 11.16
N LYS A 61 -14.44 -6.19 11.32
CA LYS A 61 -15.55 -5.32 11.76
C LYS A 61 -15.36 -4.71 13.16
N ASP A 62 -14.35 -5.14 13.91
CA ASP A 62 -14.03 -4.66 15.25
C ASP A 62 -12.92 -3.60 15.31
N ARG A 63 -12.28 -3.24 14.18
CA ARG A 63 -11.34 -2.13 14.17
C ARG A 63 -12.06 -0.82 13.87
N GLN A 64 -12.02 0.08 14.86
CA GLN A 64 -12.31 1.51 14.67
C GLN A 64 -11.59 2.03 13.41
N PRO A 65 -12.18 3.01 12.70
CA PRO A 65 -11.59 3.52 11.46
C PRO A 65 -10.14 3.91 11.74
N MET A 66 -9.20 3.15 11.17
CA MET A 66 -7.79 3.52 11.19
C MET A 66 -7.71 4.79 10.35
N ASP A 67 -7.47 5.91 11.04
CA ASP A 67 -7.45 7.24 10.48
C ASP A 67 -6.68 7.30 9.16
N GLU A 68 -7.24 8.02 8.18
CA GLU A 68 -6.63 8.43 6.89
C GLU A 68 -5.27 9.16 7.05
N VAL A 69 -4.82 9.34 8.28
CA VAL A 69 -3.59 10.02 8.68
C VAL A 69 -2.36 9.19 8.33
N ASP A 70 -2.44 7.87 8.19
CA ASP A 70 -1.22 7.04 8.21
C ASP A 70 -0.39 7.09 6.91
N ASP A 71 -0.97 7.10 5.71
CA ASP A 71 -0.17 7.04 4.46
C ASP A 71 0.44 8.41 4.07
N VAL A 72 -0.33 9.50 4.25
CA VAL A 72 0.18 10.87 4.05
C VAL A 72 1.22 11.22 5.12
N THR A 73 0.98 10.80 6.37
CA THR A 73 1.96 11.02 7.46
C THR A 73 3.18 10.13 7.27
N ARG A 74 3.04 8.88 6.82
CA ARG A 74 4.19 8.01 6.54
C ARG A 74 5.02 8.51 5.38
N SER A 75 4.40 8.98 4.30
CA SER A 75 5.09 9.59 3.16
C SER A 75 5.78 10.91 3.52
N LYS A 76 5.14 11.76 4.33
CA LYS A 76 5.74 13.02 4.85
C LYS A 76 6.86 12.74 5.85
N ARG A 77 6.65 11.79 6.77
CA ARG A 77 7.66 11.34 7.74
C ARG A 77 8.85 10.74 7.01
N MET A 78 8.63 9.94 5.97
CA MET A 78 9.70 9.36 5.14
C MET A 78 10.49 10.43 4.39
N LYS A 79 9.83 11.45 3.81
CA LYS A 79 10.55 12.60 3.24
C LYS A 79 11.38 13.33 4.30
N LEU A 80 10.81 13.57 5.47
CA LEU A 80 11.50 14.24 6.57
C LEU A 80 12.68 13.43 7.12
N GLU A 81 12.53 12.12 7.24
CA GLU A 81 13.60 11.19 7.67
C GLU A 81 14.71 11.13 6.62
N LEU A 82 14.35 11.05 5.33
CA LEU A 82 15.30 11.08 4.24
C LEU A 82 16.06 12.42 4.20
N ASP A 83 15.34 13.54 4.36
CA ASP A 83 15.92 14.89 4.42
C ASP A 83 16.84 15.05 5.64
N ARG A 84 16.44 14.58 6.82
CA ARG A 84 17.29 14.56 8.02
C ARG A 84 18.51 13.67 7.86
N SER A 85 18.36 12.56 7.14
CA SER A 85 19.46 11.66 6.89
C SER A 85 20.49 12.24 5.94
N THR A 86 20.17 13.22 5.07
CA THR A 86 21.07 13.75 4.01
C THR A 86 22.44 14.18 4.51
N THR A 87 22.55 14.56 5.79
CA THR A 87 23.81 14.93 6.45
C THR A 87 24.66 13.74 6.89
N ARG A 88 24.07 12.54 7.01
CA ARG A 88 24.74 11.28 7.34
C ARG A 88 25.24 10.58 6.08
N SER A 89 26.43 10.01 6.18
CA SER A 89 27.01 9.14 5.16
C SER A 89 26.25 7.80 5.07
N ASN A 90 26.38 7.12 3.94
CA ASN A 90 25.75 5.80 3.74
C ASN A 90 26.25 4.76 4.75
N GLU A 91 27.52 4.85 5.14
CA GLU A 91 28.16 3.94 6.09
C GLU A 91 27.58 4.10 7.50
N GLU A 92 27.35 5.35 7.94
CA GLU A 92 26.73 5.63 9.24
C GLU A 92 25.30 5.08 9.32
N LEU A 93 24.53 5.22 8.25
CA LEU A 93 23.17 4.68 8.17
C LEU A 93 23.17 3.15 8.18
N TYR A 94 24.12 2.52 7.49
CA TYR A 94 24.26 1.07 7.49
C TYR A 94 24.70 0.53 8.85
N GLN A 95 25.59 1.22 9.56
CA GLN A 95 26.00 0.88 10.93
C GLN A 95 24.84 1.04 11.92
N GLU A 96 24.02 2.08 11.77
CA GLU A 96 22.80 2.28 12.56
C GLU A 96 21.82 1.12 12.31
N LEU A 97 21.59 0.74 11.05
CA LEU A 97 20.75 -0.41 10.71
C LEU A 97 21.32 -1.71 11.27
N THR A 98 22.62 -1.95 11.16
CA THR A 98 23.28 -3.16 11.70
C THR A 98 23.13 -3.27 13.21
N ARG A 99 23.07 -2.13 13.93
CA ARG A 99 22.88 -2.09 15.38
C ARG A 99 21.44 -2.45 15.80
N VAL A 100 20.45 -2.01 15.01
CA VAL A 100 19.02 -2.22 15.31
C VAL A 100 18.54 -3.58 14.80
N ASP A 101 18.87 -3.92 13.55
CA ASP A 101 18.49 -5.16 12.88
C ASP A 101 19.64 -5.68 11.98
N PRO A 102 20.54 -6.51 12.55
CA PRO A 102 21.67 -7.06 11.81
C PRO A 102 21.28 -8.05 10.72
N GLU A 103 20.10 -8.68 10.79
CA GLU A 103 19.62 -9.60 9.77
C GLU A 103 19.13 -8.83 8.53
N MET A 104 18.36 -7.77 8.74
CA MET A 104 17.94 -6.88 7.65
C MET A 104 19.13 -6.17 7.00
N ALA A 105 20.11 -5.73 7.79
CA ALA A 105 21.33 -5.08 7.26
C ALA A 105 22.05 -5.96 6.22
N LYS A 106 22.19 -7.27 6.47
CA LYS A 106 22.83 -8.21 5.53
C LYS A 106 22.13 -8.30 4.17
N THR A 107 20.84 -7.97 4.10
CA THR A 107 20.07 -8.02 2.85
C THR A 107 20.25 -6.77 1.97
N PHE A 108 20.84 -5.70 2.50
CA PHE A 108 21.01 -4.44 1.79
C PHE A 108 22.47 -4.06 1.61
N HIS A 109 22.85 -3.68 0.39
CA HIS A 109 24.14 -3.03 0.15
C HIS A 109 24.17 -1.64 0.84
N PRO A 110 25.28 -1.20 1.47
CA PRO A 110 25.38 0.10 2.14
C PRO A 110 24.97 1.31 1.29
N ASN A 111 25.19 1.23 -0.03
CA ASN A 111 24.75 2.27 -0.98
C ASN A 111 23.25 2.29 -1.28
N ASN A 112 22.46 1.30 -0.84
CA ASN A 112 21.00 1.30 -0.98
C ASN A 112 20.34 2.15 0.11
N ARG A 113 20.77 3.41 0.20
CA ARG A 113 20.35 4.39 1.20
C ARG A 113 18.83 4.47 1.39
N ARG A 114 18.07 4.44 0.29
CA ARG A 114 16.60 4.49 0.34
C ARG A 114 15.97 3.26 1.00
N LYS A 115 16.58 2.08 0.85
CA LYS A 115 16.11 0.86 1.52
C LYS A 115 16.55 0.79 2.97
N ILE A 116 17.74 1.30 3.28
CA ILE A 116 18.27 1.36 4.65
C ILE A 116 17.43 2.29 5.54
N ILE A 117 16.86 3.36 4.97
CA ILE A 117 16.03 4.34 5.69
C ILE A 117 14.56 3.89 5.84
N ARG A 118 14.09 2.91 5.06
CA ARG A 118 12.67 2.52 4.98
C ARG A 118 12.37 1.31 5.85
#